data_AF-A0A9P9TFB8-F1
#
_entry.id   AF-A0A9P9TFB8-F1
#
_cell.length_a   1.000
_cell.length_b   1.000
_cell.length_c   1.000
_cell.angle_alpha   90.00
_cell.angle_beta   90.00
_cell.angle_gamma   90.00
#
_symmetry.space_group_name_H-M   'P 1'
#
loop_
_entity.id
_entity.type
_entity.pdbx_description
1 polymer ?
#
loop_
_entity_poly.entity_id
_entity_poly.type
_entity_poly.pdbx_seq_one_letter_code
_entity_poly.pdbx_strand_id
1 'polypeptide(L)'
;MLVLDIQKVLITTACLFLTWLLCNAILLLKDRQRLNKYSGPPMHPILGHLIAVAKTAMKLPARVHPHIMIAYMVREYNLPPFFVLDTRPASVMNLIVADP
;
A
#
# COMPACT_ATOMS: atom_id res chain seq x y z
N MET A 1 25.15 34.03 19.01
CA MET A 1 24.50 33.06 19.90
C MET A 1 23.19 32.53 19.28
N LEU A 2 22.26 33.41 18.89
CA LEU A 2 20.96 33.07 18.26
C LEU A 2 21.02 32.12 17.03
N VAL A 3 22.02 32.27 16.15
CA VAL A 3 22.17 31.42 14.95
C VAL A 3 22.53 29.97 15.29
N LEU A 4 23.31 29.77 16.36
CA LEU A 4 23.75 28.44 16.79
C LEU A 4 22.58 27.62 17.37
N ASP A 5 21.60 28.29 17.98
CA ASP A 5 20.41 27.64 18.55
C ASP A 5 19.43 27.21 17.45
N ILE A 6 19.25 28.03 16.40
CA ILE A 6 18.41 27.67 15.24
C ILE A 6 18.95 26.43 14.52
N GLN A 7 20.28 26.33 14.34
CA GLN A 7 20.92 25.17 13.72
C GLN A 7 20.68 23.89 14.54
N LYS A 8 20.77 23.96 15.88
CA LYS A 8 20.49 22.82 16.75
C LYS A 8 19.04 22.36 16.67
N VAL A 9 18.08 23.29 16.60
CA VAL A 9 16.65 22.96 16.43
C VAL A 9 16.40 22.29 15.07
N LEU A 10 16.99 22.79 13.99
CA LEU A 10 16.87 22.17 12.67
C LEU A 10 17.45 20.75 12.63
N ILE A 11 18.63 20.55 13.23
CA ILE A 11 19.27 19.22 13.26
C ILE A 11 18.42 18.24 14.08
N THR A 12 17.95 18.65 15.26
CA THR A 12 17.12 17.78 16.12
C THR A 12 15.79 17.40 15.47
N THR A 13 15.09 18.37 14.87
CA THR A 13 13.85 18.10 14.11
C THR A 13 14.09 17.19 12.91
N ALA A 14 15.17 17.41 12.15
CA ALA A 14 15.55 16.54 11.04
C ALA A 14 15.88 15.11 11.48
N CYS A 15 16.61 14.94 12.59
CA CYS A 15 16.89 13.63 13.17
C CYS A 15 15.61 12.91 13.60
N LEU A 16 14.70 13.60 14.31
CA LEU A 16 13.42 13.02 14.73
C LEU A 16 12.56 12.59 13.53
N PHE A 17 12.51 13.44 12.49
CA PHE A 17 11.79 13.12 11.27
C PHE A 17 12.39 11.92 10.54
N LEU A 18 13.72 11.87 10.43
CA LEU A 18 14.43 10.75 9.80
C LEU A 18 14.19 9.44 10.56
N THR A 19 14.27 9.47 11.90
CA THR A 19 13.98 8.30 12.75
C THR A 19 12.53 7.85 12.56
N TRP A 20 11.57 8.77 12.60
CA TRP A 20 10.16 8.45 12.35
C TRP A 20 9.94 7.82 10.97
N LEU A 21 10.57 8.36 9.92
CA LEU A 21 10.46 7.86 8.55
C LEU A 21 11.05 6.45 8.43
N LEU A 22 12.24 6.22 9.00
CA LEU A 22 12.89 4.91 9.01
C LEU A 22 12.06 3.87 9.78
N CYS A 23 11.55 4.22 10.96
CA CYS A 23 10.69 3.34 11.75
C CYS A 23 9.43 2.95 10.96
N ASN A 24 8.74 3.91 10.36
CA ASN A 24 7.55 3.64 9.55
C ASN A 24 7.86 2.80 8.31
N ALA A 25 8.98 3.05 7.63
CA ALA A 25 9.41 2.25 6.49
C ALA A 25 9.69 0.78 6.89
N ILE A 26 10.38 0.56 8.02
CA ILE A 26 10.65 -0.80 8.53
C ILE A 26 9.35 -1.51 8.92
N LEU A 27 8.44 -0.82 9.62
CA LEU A 27 7.14 -1.37 9.99
C LEU A 27 6.31 -1.74 8.76
N LEU A 28 6.30 -0.87 7.74
CA LEU A 28 5.61 -1.13 6.47
C LEU A 28 6.18 -2.36 5.77
N LEU A 29 7.50 -2.49 5.67
CA LEU A 29 8.12 -3.68 5.06
C LEU A 29 7.81 -4.96 5.84
N LYS A 30 7.80 -4.91 7.18
CA LYS A 30 7.42 -6.06 8.02
C LYS A 30 5.96 -6.46 7.82
N ASP A 31 5.05 -5.49 7.76
CA ASP A 31 3.64 -5.75 7.45
C ASP A 31 3.51 -6.42 6.07
N ARG A 32 4.21 -5.91 5.06
CA ARG A 32 4.17 -6.47 3.70
C ARG A 32 4.68 -7.90 3.63
N GLN A 33 5.75 -8.21 4.37
CA GLN A 33 6.25 -9.58 4.49
C GLN A 33 5.25 -10.52 5.17
N ARG A 34 4.49 -10.04 6.16
CA ARG A 34 3.41 -10.81 6.78
C ARG A 34 2.25 -11.01 5.81
N LEU A 35 1.88 -9.96 5.08
CA LEU A 35 0.76 -9.99 4.15
C LEU A 35 1.01 -10.85 2.91
N ASN A 36 2.26 -10.98 2.49
CA ASN A 36 2.65 -11.82 1.35
C ASN A 36 2.37 -13.32 1.57
N LYS A 37 2.00 -13.73 2.80
CA LYS A 37 1.56 -15.10 3.11
C LYS A 37 0.09 -15.35 2.81
N TYR A 38 -0.71 -14.30 2.67
CA TYR A 38 -2.13 -14.41 2.36
C TYR A 38 -2.36 -14.38 0.85
N SER A 39 -3.49 -14.93 0.42
CA SER A 39 -3.95 -14.81 -0.96
C SER A 39 -4.15 -13.34 -1.34
N GLY A 40 -3.66 -12.97 -2.52
CA GLY A 40 -3.76 -11.61 -3.02
C GLY A 40 -3.11 -11.49 -4.41
N PRO A 41 -3.36 -10.37 -5.10
CA PRO A 41 -2.63 -10.05 -6.34
C PRO A 41 -1.14 -9.79 -6.04
N PRO A 42 -0.27 -9.70 -7.07
CA PRO A 42 1.16 -9.46 -6.87
C PRO A 42 1.44 -8.25 -5.96
N MET A 43 2.20 -8.49 -4.89
CA MET A 43 2.54 -7.51 -3.86
C MET A 43 3.87 -6.81 -4.17
N HIS A 44 3.85 -5.48 -4.23
CA HIS A 44 5.05 -4.64 -4.26
C HIS A 44 5.51 -4.28 -2.84
N PRO A 45 6.82 -4.23 -2.53
CA PRO A 45 7.33 -3.99 -1.17
C PRO A 45 6.91 -2.64 -0.57
N ILE A 46 6.77 -1.59 -1.39
CA ILE A 46 6.38 -0.25 -0.93
C ILE A 46 4.88 0.01 -1.19
N LEU A 47 4.47 -0.10 -2.45
CA LEU A 47 3.12 0.23 -2.92
C LEU A 47 2.09 -0.90 -2.79
N GLY A 48 2.49 -2.09 -2.32
CA GLY A 48 1.54 -3.16 -2.14
C GLY A 48 0.88 -3.67 -3.40
N HIS A 49 -0.43 -3.84 -3.33
CA HIS A 49 -1.29 -4.21 -4.45
C HIS A 49 -1.69 -3.01 -5.32
N LEU A 50 -1.24 -1.79 -4.99
CA LEU A 50 -1.63 -0.58 -5.73
C LEU A 50 -1.23 -0.66 -7.21
N ILE A 51 -0.08 -1.27 -7.52
CA ILE A 51 0.37 -1.48 -8.90
C ILE A 51 -0.60 -2.41 -9.66
N ALA A 52 -1.03 -3.49 -9.02
CA ALA A 52 -2.00 -4.41 -9.61
C ALA A 52 -3.35 -3.72 -9.82
N VAL A 53 -3.82 -2.97 -8.83
CA VAL A 53 -5.06 -2.17 -8.93
C VAL A 53 -4.97 -1.15 -10.06
N ALA A 54 -3.87 -0.41 -10.16
CA ALA A 54 -3.66 0.58 -11.23
C ALA A 54 -3.64 -0.09 -12.61
N LYS A 55 -2.96 -1.23 -12.74
CA LYS A 55 -2.94 -2.00 -13.99
C LYS A 55 -4.33 -2.47 -14.40
N THR A 56 -5.15 -2.92 -13.45
CA THR A 56 -6.54 -3.30 -13.73
C THR A 56 -7.40 -2.08 -14.06
N ALA A 57 -7.25 -0.97 -13.32
CA ALA A 57 -7.98 0.26 -13.57
C ALA A 57 -7.70 0.82 -14.97
N MET A 58 -6.46 0.75 -15.46
CA MET A 58 -6.09 1.16 -16.83
C MET A 58 -6.74 0.32 -17.94
N LYS A 59 -7.17 -0.92 -17.64
CA LYS A 59 -7.85 -1.80 -18.60
C LYS A 59 -9.36 -1.58 -18.64
N LEU A 60 -9.92 -0.88 -17.67
CA LEU A 60 -11.37 -0.68 -17.53
C LEU A 60 -11.79 0.71 -18.02
N PRO A 61 -12.98 0.84 -18.61
CA PRO A 61 -13.52 2.16 -18.94
C PRO A 61 -13.66 3.04 -17.70
N ALA A 62 -13.52 4.37 -17.87
CA ALA A 62 -13.53 5.32 -16.77
C ALA A 62 -14.82 5.33 -15.91
N ARG A 63 -15.93 4.81 -16.43
CA ARG A 63 -17.25 4.78 -15.77
C ARG A 63 -17.73 3.37 -15.45
N VAL A 64 -16.85 2.56 -14.89
CA VAL A 64 -17.16 1.20 -14.47
C VAL A 64 -17.52 1.16 -12.99
N HIS A 65 -18.53 0.38 -12.63
CA HIS A 65 -18.87 0.16 -11.23
C HIS A 65 -17.71 -0.51 -10.48
N PRO A 66 -17.31 -0.06 -9.28
CA PRO A 66 -16.14 -0.58 -8.56
C PRO A 66 -16.10 -2.10 -8.39
N HIS A 67 -17.26 -2.76 -8.24
CA HIS A 67 -17.35 -4.23 -8.16
C HIS A 67 -16.83 -4.94 -9.41
N ILE A 68 -16.97 -4.35 -10.60
CA ILE A 68 -16.43 -4.92 -11.84
C ILE A 68 -14.90 -4.93 -11.81
N MET A 69 -14.27 -3.94 -11.17
CA MET A 69 -12.82 -3.93 -10.99
C MET A 69 -12.35 -5.15 -10.19
N ILE A 70 -13.05 -5.46 -9.10
CA ILE A 70 -12.76 -6.64 -8.28
C ILE A 70 -12.98 -7.94 -9.08
N ALA A 71 -14.10 -8.07 -9.78
CA ALA A 71 -14.38 -9.24 -10.61
C ALA A 71 -13.33 -9.42 -11.71
N TYR A 72 -12.84 -8.33 -12.30
CA TYR A 72 -11.77 -8.37 -13.29
C TYR A 72 -10.44 -8.80 -12.67
N MET A 73 -10.08 -8.27 -11.49
CA MET A 73 -8.86 -8.65 -10.77
C MET A 73 -8.86 -10.14 -10.40
N VAL A 74 -10.00 -10.67 -9.94
CA VAL A 74 -10.13 -12.10 -9.61
C VAL A 74 -9.80 -12.98 -10.81
N ARG A 75 -10.31 -12.62 -12.01
CA ARG A 75 -10.04 -13.35 -13.25
C ARG A 75 -8.61 -13.17 -13.74
N GLU A 76 -8.10 -11.94 -13.73
CA GLU A 76 -6.76 -11.61 -14.26
C GLU A 76 -5.63 -12.27 -13.44
N TYR A 77 -5.77 -12.31 -12.12
CA TYR A 77 -4.75 -12.83 -11.21
C TYR A 77 -5.09 -14.22 -10.65
N ASN A 78 -6.16 -14.87 -11.15
CA ASN A 78 -6.66 -16.15 -10.68
C ASN A 78 -6.79 -16.21 -9.15
N LEU A 79 -7.42 -15.19 -8.56
CA LEU A 79 -7.51 -15.02 -7.11
C LEU A 79 -8.60 -15.93 -6.53
N PRO A 80 -8.41 -16.44 -5.30
CA PRO A 80 -9.48 -17.13 -4.58
C PRO A 80 -10.62 -16.17 -4.21
N PRO A 81 -11.80 -16.69 -3.82
CA PRO A 81 -12.95 -15.87 -3.42
C PRO A 81 -12.68 -14.98 -2.20
N PHE A 82 -11.65 -15.29 -1.41
CA PHE A 82 -11.19 -14.49 -0.27
C PHE A 82 -9.74 -14.10 -0.46
N PHE A 83 -9.47 -12.80 -0.60
CA PHE A 83 -8.11 -12.31 -0.79
C PHE A 83 -7.90 -10.92 -0.15
N VAL A 84 -6.65 -10.64 0.22
CA VAL A 84 -6.27 -9.37 0.82
C VAL A 84 -5.89 -8.37 -0.26
N LEU A 85 -6.38 -7.15 -0.14
CA LEU A 85 -6.03 -6.02 -0.99
C LEU A 85 -5.42 -4.89 -0.16
N ASP A 86 -4.09 -4.77 -0.17
CA ASP A 86 -3.39 -3.70 0.52
C ASP A 86 -2.91 -2.62 -0.46
N THR A 87 -3.65 -1.51 -0.46
CA THR A 87 -3.43 -0.35 -1.34
C THR A 87 -2.71 0.81 -0.63
N ARG A 88 -2.13 0.59 0.55
CA ARG A 88 -1.30 1.61 1.22
C ARG A 88 -0.15 2.05 0.30
N PRO A 89 0.18 3.35 0.24
CA PRO A 89 -0.30 4.42 1.13
C PRO A 89 -1.61 5.09 0.69
N ALA A 90 -2.20 4.72 -0.44
CA ALA A 90 -3.37 5.42 -1.00
C ALA A 90 -4.66 5.19 -0.21
N SER A 91 -4.84 4.00 0.34
CA SER A 91 -6.00 3.64 1.17
C SER A 91 -5.65 2.55 2.18
N VAL A 92 -6.63 2.16 2.98
CA VAL A 92 -6.52 1.09 3.97
C VAL A 92 -6.41 -0.29 3.31
N MET A 93 -5.89 -1.24 4.08
CA MET A 93 -5.91 -2.64 3.70
C MET A 93 -7.34 -3.19 3.82
N ASN A 94 -7.80 -3.90 2.79
CA ASN A 94 -9.13 -4.49 2.75
C ASN A 94 -9.03 -6.02 2.62
N LEU A 95 -9.93 -6.73 3.29
CA LEU A 95 -10.23 -8.12 2.95
C LEU A 95 -11.37 -8.11 1.94
N ILE A 96 -11.13 -8.67 0.76
CA ILE A 96 -12.14 -8.75 -0.29
C ILE A 96 -12.80 -10.12 -0.22
N VAL A 97 -14.13 -10.09 -0.17
CA VAL A 97 -15.00 -11.27 -0.34
C VAL A 97 -15.65 -11.15 -1.70
N ALA A 98 -15.27 -12.05 -2.60
CA ALA A 98 -15.76 -12.15 -3.98
C ALA A 98 -16.45 -13.50 -4.20
N ASP A 99 -17.14 -13.99 -3.17
CA ASP A 99 -18.04 -15.14 -3.23
C ASP A 99 -19.42 -14.65 -3.72
N PRO A 100 -20.08 -15.34 -4.68
CA PRO A 100 -21.33 -14.90 -5.29
C PRO A 100 -22.56 -14.98 -4.38
#